data_AF-A0A7J2UU96-F1
#
_entry.id   AF-A0A7J2UU96-F1
#
_cell.length_a   1.000
_cell.length_b   1.000
_cell.length_c   1.000
_cell.angle_alpha   90.00
_cell.angle_beta   90.00
_cell.angle_gamma   90.00
#
_symmetry.space_group_name_H-M   'P 1'
#
loop_
_entity.id
_entity.type
_entity.pdbx_description
1 polymer ?
#
loop_
_entity_poly.entity_id
_entity_poly.type
_entity_poly.pdbx_seq_one_letter_code
_entity_poly.pdbx_strand_id
1 'polypeptide(L)'
;MGFLEAIIFFLVGLLVSTLIIFVITKLFHEKEGFGTALYTALTGSFIYALVYYILGTGLLAALIAGLVWTGALMFFYSMRWWKAVVVAIVVWIVAFFVGILLPTLMGPF
;
A
#
# COMPACT_ATOMS: atom_id res chain seq x y z
N MET A 1 -15.26 11.47 13.16
CA MET A 1 -14.93 11.82 11.76
C MET A 1 -16.22 11.76 10.96
N GLY A 2 -16.55 12.80 10.20
CA GLY A 2 -17.68 12.78 9.29
C GLY A 2 -17.44 11.84 8.11
N PHE A 3 -18.51 11.39 7.45
CA PHE A 3 -18.40 10.51 6.26
C PHE A 3 -17.60 11.17 5.12
N LEU A 4 -17.85 12.46 4.86
CA LEU A 4 -17.14 13.22 3.83
C LEU A 4 -15.64 13.35 4.14
N GLU A 5 -15.29 13.58 5.41
CA GLU A 5 -13.90 13.61 5.85
C GLU A 5 -13.25 12.26 5.56
N ALA A 6 -13.86 11.16 6.01
CA ALA A 6 -13.32 9.81 5.79
C ALA A 6 -13.05 9.51 4.31
N ILE A 7 -13.93 9.93 3.41
CA ILE A 7 -13.72 9.80 1.96
C ILE A 7 -12.51 10.61 1.51
N ILE A 8 -12.40 11.87 1.93
CA ILE A 8 -11.27 12.73 1.56
C ILE A 8 -9.95 12.11 2.03
N PHE A 9 -9.87 11.67 3.29
CA PHE A 9 -8.66 11.05 3.81
C PHE A 9 -8.31 9.74 3.11
N PHE A 10 -9.32 8.91 2.79
CA PHE A 10 -9.12 7.71 2.00
C PHE A 10 -8.57 8.02 0.60
N LEU A 11 -9.16 8.99 -0.10
CA LEU A 11 -8.72 9.37 -1.45
C LEU A 11 -7.31 9.95 -1.45
N VAL A 12 -6.97 10.82 -0.49
CA VAL A 12 -5.62 11.38 -0.38
C VAL A 12 -4.62 10.28 -0.04
N GLY A 13 -4.94 9.39 0.92
CA GLY A 13 -4.10 8.25 1.26
C GLY A 13 -3.87 7.32 0.07
N LEU A 14 -4.93 7.02 -0.68
CA LEU A 14 -4.86 6.20 -1.89
C LEU A 14 -3.95 6.84 -2.96
N LEU A 15 -4.09 8.15 -3.20
CA LEU A 15 -3.24 8.88 -4.15
C LEU A 15 -1.77 8.87 -3.72
N VAL A 16 -1.49 9.09 -2.43
CA VAL A 16 -0.13 9.07 -1.89
C VAL A 16 0.47 7.67 -1.99
N SER A 17 -0.25 6.62 -1.58
CA SER A 17 0.20 5.23 -1.73
C SER A 17 0.45 4.87 -3.19
N THR A 18 -0.44 5.29 -4.09
CA THR A 18 -0.26 5.09 -5.54
C THR A 18 1.01 5.75 -6.05
N LEU A 19 1.29 6.99 -5.63
CA LEU A 19 2.50 7.72 -6.02
C LEU A 19 3.76 7.03 -5.48
N ILE A 20 3.76 6.59 -4.22
CA ILE A 20 4.88 5.86 -3.62
C ILE A 20 5.14 4.58 -4.40
N ILE A 21 4.10 3.75 -4.61
CA ILE A 21 4.23 2.49 -5.35
C ILE A 21 4.77 2.77 -6.76
N PHE A 22 4.22 3.76 -7.47
CA PHE A 22 4.66 4.12 -8.82
C PHE A 22 6.14 4.51 -8.87
N VAL A 23 6.58 5.39 -7.96
CA VAL A 23 7.98 5.83 -7.93
C VAL A 23 8.90 4.66 -7.59
N ILE A 24 8.58 3.88 -6.56
CA ILE A 24 9.41 2.75 -6.15
C ILE A 24 9.48 1.69 -7.25
N THR A 25 8.37 1.26 -7.83
CA THR A 25 8.42 0.24 -8.89
C THR A 25 9.19 0.72 -10.13
N LYS A 26 9.14 2.02 -10.45
CA LYS A 26 10.01 2.61 -11.49
C LYS A 26 11.49 2.58 -11.15
N LEU A 27 11.87 2.84 -9.90
CA LEU A 27 13.27 2.69 -9.44
C LEU A 27 13.78 1.24 -9.56
N PHE A 28 12.87 0.27 -9.48
CA PHE A 28 13.15 -1.15 -9.70
C PHE A 28 13.00 -1.60 -11.17
N HIS A 29 12.93 -0.66 -12.12
CA HIS A 29 12.84 -0.88 -13.58
C HIS A 29 11.58 -1.61 -14.04
N GLU A 30 10.47 -1.49 -13.32
CA GLU A 30 9.18 -2.01 -13.77
C GLU A 30 8.59 -1.16 -14.91
N LYS A 31 7.95 -1.83 -15.86
CA LYS A 31 7.48 -1.21 -17.12
C LYS A 31 6.06 -0.65 -17.00
N GLU A 32 5.31 -1.17 -16.04
CA GLU A 32 3.93 -0.85 -15.74
C GLU A 32 3.73 0.64 -15.43
N GLY A 33 2.53 1.13 -15.70
CA GLY A 33 2.17 2.54 -15.57
C GLY A 33 1.56 2.90 -14.22
N PHE A 34 1.16 4.16 -14.09
CA PHE A 34 0.45 4.69 -12.91
C PHE A 34 -0.85 3.93 -12.61
N GLY A 35 -1.56 3.46 -13.65
CA GLY A 35 -2.78 2.66 -13.48
C GLY A 35 -2.53 1.37 -12.69
N THR A 36 -1.43 0.66 -12.95
CA THR A 36 -1.06 -0.55 -12.20
C THR A 36 -0.75 -0.23 -10.74
N ALA A 37 -0.07 0.90 -10.48
CA ALA A 37 0.18 1.37 -9.12
C ALA A 37 -1.13 1.69 -8.38
N LEU A 38 -2.11 2.30 -9.06
CA LEU A 38 -3.42 2.59 -8.49
C LEU A 38 -4.18 1.32 -8.13
N TYR A 39 -4.22 0.34 -9.03
CA TYR A 39 -4.85 -0.96 -8.76
C TYR A 39 -4.17 -1.71 -7.60
N THR A 40 -2.84 -1.60 -7.51
CA THR A 40 -2.06 -2.20 -6.42
C THR A 40 -2.36 -1.53 -5.08
N ALA A 41 -2.48 -0.19 -5.07
CA ALA A 41 -2.84 0.57 -3.88
C ALA A 41 -4.27 0.24 -3.42
N LEU A 42 -5.24 0.22 -4.34
CA LEU A 42 -6.63 -0.15 -4.07
C LEU A 42 -6.74 -1.58 -3.50
N THR A 43 -6.00 -2.51 -4.10
CA THR A 43 -5.96 -3.90 -3.66
C THR A 43 -5.33 -3.99 -2.26
N GLY A 44 -4.28 -3.23 -1.99
CA GLY A 44 -3.71 -3.06 -0.65
C GLY A 44 -4.75 -2.60 0.35
N SER A 45 -5.44 -1.48 0.08
CA SER A 45 -6.47 -0.96 0.98
C SER A 45 -7.56 -1.99 1.30
N PHE A 46 -7.99 -2.77 0.30
CA PHE A 46 -8.96 -3.84 0.51
C PHE A 46 -8.41 -5.00 1.36
N ILE A 47 -7.17 -5.44 1.09
CA ILE A 47 -6.49 -6.48 1.87
C ILE A 47 -6.35 -6.03 3.32
N TYR A 48 -5.84 -4.82 3.58
CA TYR A 48 -5.68 -4.30 4.93
C TYR A 48 -7.01 -4.16 5.65
N ALA A 49 -8.04 -3.62 5.00
CA ALA A 49 -9.37 -3.51 5.58
C ALA A 49 -9.94 -4.88 5.99
N LEU A 50 -9.83 -5.88 5.10
CA LEU A 50 -10.33 -7.23 5.37
C LEU A 50 -9.54 -7.91 6.50
N VAL A 51 -8.22 -7.81 6.48
CA VAL A 51 -7.36 -8.44 7.48
C VAL A 51 -7.58 -7.80 8.87
N TYR A 52 -7.66 -6.47 8.96
CA TYR A 52 -7.97 -5.81 10.24
C TYR A 52 -9.40 -6.08 10.73
N TYR A 53 -10.35 -6.27 9.82
CA TYR A 53 -11.70 -6.68 10.20
C TYR A 53 -11.71 -8.08 10.85
N ILE A 54 -10.93 -9.02 10.33
CA ILE A 54 -10.90 -10.41 10.81
C ILE A 54 -10.02 -10.57 12.07
N LEU A 55 -8.83 -9.98 12.07
CA LEU A 55 -7.81 -10.20 13.10
C LEU A 55 -7.76 -9.09 14.16
N GLY A 56 -8.57 -8.05 14.01
CA GLY A 56 -8.47 -6.83 14.80
C GLY A 56 -7.27 -5.97 14.40
N THR A 57 -7.08 -4.85 15.11
CA THR A 57 -5.95 -3.93 14.88
C THR A 57 -4.72 -4.36 15.67
N GLY A 58 -3.57 -4.43 15.01
CA GLY A 58 -2.31 -4.82 15.66
C GLY A 58 -1.20 -5.19 14.70
N LEU A 59 0.01 -5.37 15.23
CA LEU A 59 1.20 -5.67 14.44
C LEU A 59 1.05 -6.95 13.61
N LEU A 60 0.45 -7.99 14.18
CA LEU A 60 0.24 -9.26 13.49
C LEU A 60 -0.65 -9.10 12.25
N ALA A 61 -1.75 -8.37 12.38
CA ALA A 61 -2.65 -8.09 11.27
C ALA A 61 -1.96 -7.25 10.18
N ALA A 62 -1.16 -6.25 10.57
CA ALA A 62 -0.37 -5.45 9.63
C ALA A 62 0.64 -6.28 8.83
N LEU A 63 1.35 -7.19 9.52
CA LEU A 63 2.33 -8.09 8.89
C LEU A 63 1.65 -9.06 7.92
N ILE A 64 0.53 -9.68 8.32
CA ILE A 64 -0.23 -10.61 7.46
C ILE A 64 -0.77 -9.88 6.23
N ALA A 65 -1.40 -8.72 6.41
CA ALA A 65 -1.89 -7.90 5.31
C ALA A 65 -0.76 -7.53 4.32
N GLY A 66 0.41 -7.18 4.86
CA GLY A 66 1.62 -6.95 4.08
C GLY A 66 2.10 -8.10 3.23
N LEU A 67 2.17 -9.28 3.82
CA LEU A 67 2.58 -10.49 3.13
C LEU A 67 1.57 -10.83 2.02
N VAL A 68 0.28 -10.69 2.28
CA VAL A 68 -0.78 -10.90 1.28
C VAL A 68 -0.70 -9.84 0.17
N TRP A 69 -0.46 -8.57 0.53
CA TRP A 69 -0.29 -7.48 -0.42
C TRP A 69 0.97 -7.61 -1.29
N THR A 70 2.04 -8.22 -0.76
CA THR A 70 3.21 -8.60 -1.56
C THR A 70 2.82 -9.56 -2.69
N GLY A 71 1.82 -10.43 -2.44
CA GLY A 71 1.17 -11.23 -3.48
C GLY A 71 0.53 -10.40 -4.60
N ALA A 72 -0.15 -9.31 -4.25
CA ALA A 72 -0.73 -8.39 -5.23
C ALA A 72 0.36 -7.72 -6.07
N LEU A 73 1.47 -7.29 -5.46
CA LEU A 73 2.63 -6.76 -6.19
C LEU A 73 3.20 -7.77 -7.20
N MET A 74 3.38 -9.03 -6.77
CA MET A 74 3.84 -10.10 -7.68
C MET A 74 2.90 -10.26 -8.87
N PHE A 75 1.59 -10.26 -8.61
CA PHE A 75 0.57 -10.46 -9.64
C PHE A 75 0.51 -9.30 -10.64
N PHE A 76 0.41 -8.06 -10.16
CA PHE A 76 0.21 -6.89 -11.03
C PHE A 76 1.43 -6.48 -11.85
N TYR A 77 2.63 -6.76 -11.34
CA TYR A 77 3.89 -6.40 -12.01
C TYR A 77 4.64 -7.62 -12.55
N SER A 78 4.03 -8.81 -12.52
CA SER A 78 4.66 -10.08 -12.94
C SER A 78 6.06 -10.31 -12.34
N MET A 79 6.28 -9.82 -11.12
CA MET A 79 7.58 -9.86 -10.46
C MET A 79 7.89 -11.25 -9.91
N ARG A 80 9.17 -11.60 -9.88
CA ARG A 80 9.65 -12.73 -9.07
C ARG A 80 9.47 -12.42 -7.59
N TRP A 81 9.17 -13.45 -6.80
CA TRP A 81 8.86 -13.32 -5.37
C TRP A 81 9.90 -12.55 -4.56
N TRP A 82 11.19 -12.80 -4.78
CA TRP A 82 12.27 -12.11 -4.08
C TRP A 82 12.30 -10.61 -4.39
N LYS A 83 12.03 -10.24 -5.65
CA LYS A 83 11.99 -8.83 -6.08
C LYS A 83 10.79 -8.13 -5.45
N ALA A 84 9.63 -8.79 -5.44
CA ALA A 84 8.41 -8.26 -4.83
C ALA A 84 8.58 -8.03 -3.32
N VAL A 85 9.23 -8.94 -2.60
CA VAL A 85 9.52 -8.77 -1.16
C VAL A 85 10.39 -7.53 -0.92
N VAL A 86 11.46 -7.35 -1.70
CA VAL A 86 12.32 -6.17 -1.58
C VAL A 86 11.55 -4.88 -1.88
N VAL A 87 10.77 -4.86 -2.96
CA VAL A 87 9.92 -3.71 -3.32
C VAL A 87 8.91 -3.41 -2.21
N ALA A 88 8.23 -4.42 -1.68
CA ALA A 88 7.24 -4.26 -0.62
C ALA A 88 7.86 -3.64 0.64
N ILE A 89 9.04 -4.13 1.07
CA ILE A 89 9.77 -3.59 2.21
C ILE A 89 10.13 -2.11 1.96
N VAL A 90 10.64 -1.77 0.77
CA VAL A 90 11.00 -0.38 0.43
C VAL A 90 9.76 0.52 0.43
N VAL A 91 8.65 0.07 -0.17
CA VAL A 91 7.39 0.83 -0.17
C VAL A 91 6.91 1.07 1.25
N TRP A 92 6.96 0.06 2.12
CA TRP A 92 6.57 0.22 3.53
C TRP A 92 7.43 1.20 4.30
N ILE A 93 8.75 1.15 4.11
CA ILE A 93 9.68 2.08 4.75
C ILE A 93 9.35 3.52 4.30
N VAL A 94 9.18 3.73 3.00
CA VAL A 94 8.86 5.05 2.46
C VAL A 94 7.48 5.52 2.91
N ALA A 95 6.47 4.65 2.88
CA ALA A 95 5.12 4.96 3.35
C ALA A 95 5.10 5.31 4.84
N PHE A 96 5.89 4.63 5.67
CA PHE A 96 6.06 4.97 7.08
C PHE A 96 6.60 6.39 7.27
N PHE A 97 7.68 6.76 6.56
CA PHE A 97 8.25 8.10 6.65
C PHE A 97 7.31 9.18 6.09
N VAL A 98 6.63 8.90 4.97
CA VAL A 98 5.62 9.81 4.42
C VAL A 98 4.45 9.99 5.38
N GLY A 99 4.02 8.93 6.06
CA GLY A 99 2.97 8.98 7.08
C GLY A 99 3.35 9.82 8.31
N ILE A 100 4.63 9.89 8.67
CA ILE A 100 5.12 10.81 9.72
C ILE A 100 5.02 12.27 9.25
N LEU A 101 5.37 12.54 7.99
CA LEU A 101 5.34 13.89 7.41
C LEU A 101 3.91 14.38 7.11
N LEU A 102 3.01 13.45 6.79
CA LEU A 102 1.59 13.70 6.52
C LEU A 102 0.76 12.99 7.60
N PRO A 103 0.77 13.49 8.86
CA PRO A 103 0.07 12.83 9.97
C PRO A 103 -1.45 12.78 9.78
N THR A 104 -1.98 13.62 8.89
CA THR A 104 -3.34 13.56 8.39
C THR A 104 -3.69 12.23 7.74
N LEU A 105 -2.70 11.48 7.28
CA LEU A 105 -2.91 10.18 6.65
C LEU A 105 -2.88 9.03 7.65
N MET A 106 -2.48 9.24 8.91
CA MET A 106 -2.29 8.17 9.92
C MET A 106 -3.53 7.29 10.12
N GLY A 107 -3.56 6.22 9.36
CA GLY A 107 -4.57 5.16 9.27
C GLY A 107 -3.93 4.04 8.45
N PRO A 108 -4.42 2.80 8.54
CA PRO A 108 -3.76 1.68 7.89
C PRO A 108 -3.74 1.87 6.37
N PHE A 109 -2.54 2.01 5.80
CA PHE A 109 -2.31 1.90 4.35
C PHE A 109 -1.80 0.52 4.01
#